data_AF-A0A353T183-F1
#
_entry.id   AF-A0A353T183-F1
#
_cell.length_a   1.000
_cell.length_b   1.000
_cell.length_c   1.000
_cell.angle_alpha   90.00
_cell.angle_beta   90.00
_cell.angle_gamma   90.00
#
_symmetry.space_group_name_H-M   'P 1'
#
loop_
_entity.id
_entity.type
_entity.pdbx_description
1 polymer ?
#
loop_
_entity_poly.entity_id
_entity_poly.type
_entity_poly.pdbx_seq_one_letter_code
_entity_poly.pdbx_strand_id
1 'polypeptide(L)' 'MNELLKSRNILIMGVANKWSIAWGIAQSCAEAGANLILTYQNERTKNGIEHLTRDMPGITLYPRSEERR' A
#
# COMPACT_ATOMS: atom_id res chain seq x y z
N MET A 1 -0.58 20.76 -2.00
CA MET A 1 -0.48 19.60 -1.09
C MET A 1 -1.71 19.59 -0.21
N ASN A 2 -2.60 18.63 -0.42
CA ASN A 2 -3.81 18.48 0.39
C ASN A 2 -3.45 17.61 1.60
N GLU A 3 -3.38 18.16 2.81
CA GLU A 3 -3.02 17.40 4.02
C GLU A 3 -4.23 16.72 4.68
N LEU A 4 -5.22 16.28 3.87
CA LEU A 4 -6.50 15.79 4.37
C LEU A 4 -6.36 14.54 5.27
N LEU A 5 -5.37 13.69 4.98
CA LEU A 5 -5.13 12.43 5.68
C LEU A 5 -3.85 12.44 6.51
N LYS A 6 -3.31 13.63 6.81
CA LYS A 6 -2.08 13.77 7.60
C LYS A 6 -2.17 13.01 8.92
N SER A 7 -1.12 12.24 9.21
CA SER A 7 -0.99 11.41 10.42
C SER A 7 -2.09 10.35 10.61
N ARG A 8 -2.85 10.02 9.55
CA ARG A 8 -3.79 8.90 9.57
C ARG A 8 -3.08 7.63 9.08
N ASN A 9 -3.24 6.56 9.84
CA ASN A 9 -2.73 5.24 9.46
C ASN A 9 -3.82 4.51 8.69
N ILE A 10 -3.54 4.12 7.43
CA ILE A 10 -4.52 3.48 6.55
C ILE A 10 -3.97 2.15 6.07
N LEU A 11 -4.74 1.09 6.29
CA LEU A 11 -4.48 -0.25 5.77
C LEU A 11 -5.18 -0.41 4.42
N ILE A 12 -4.41 -0.71 3.37
CA ILE A 12 -4.93 -1.01 2.03
C ILE A 12 -4.52 -2.44 1.65
N MET A 13 -5.53 -3.25 1.33
CA MET A 13 -5.36 -4.64 0.90
C MET A 13 -5.69 -4.79 -0.58
N GLY A 14 -5.20 -5.86 -1.20
CA GLY A 14 -5.56 -6.19 -2.59
C GLY A 14 -4.78 -5.40 -3.65
N VAL A 15 -3.65 -4.79 -3.30
CA VAL A 15 -2.72 -4.23 -4.29
C VAL A 15 -1.99 -5.38 -4.98
N ALA A 16 -2.21 -5.56 -6.27
CA ALA A 16 -1.52 -6.59 -7.06
C ALA A 16 -0.46 -5.99 -7.99
N ASN A 17 -0.75 -4.82 -8.57
CA ASN A 17 0.09 -4.11 -9.54
C ASN A 17 -0.40 -2.66 -9.72
N LYS A 18 0.27 -1.89 -10.58
CA LYS A 18 -0.07 -0.49 -10.89
C LYS A 18 -1.46 -0.26 -11.50
N TRP A 19 -2.11 -1.31 -12.01
CA TRP A 19 -3.45 -1.24 -12.60
C TRP A 19 -4.56 -1.55 -11.58
N SER A 20 -4.19 -1.87 -10.34
CA SER A 20 -5.15 -2.18 -9.28
C SER A 20 -5.90 -0.93 -8.86
N ILE A 21 -7.21 -1.02 -8.63
CA ILE A 21 -8.00 0.09 -8.04
C ILE A 21 -7.41 0.46 -6.67
N ALA A 22 -7.03 -0.55 -5.88
CA ALA A 22 -6.37 -0.38 -4.60
C ALA A 22 -5.06 0.43 -4.71
N TRP A 23 -4.34 0.34 -5.83
CA TRP A 23 -3.13 1.13 -6.06
C TRP A 23 -3.44 2.61 -6.29
N GLY A 24 -4.47 2.92 -7.09
CA GLY A 24 -4.92 4.31 -7.28
C GLY A 24 -5.34 4.95 -5.95
N ILE A 25 -6.07 4.21 -5.11
CA ILE A 25 -6.44 4.66 -3.76
C ILE A 25 -5.17 4.90 -2.91
N ALA A 26 -4.21 3.98 -2.94
CA ALA A 26 -2.95 4.14 -2.21
C ALA A 26 -2.18 5.39 -2.63
N GLN A 27 -2.09 5.70 -3.92
CA GLN A 27 -1.44 6.92 -4.39
C GLN A 27 -2.16 8.18 -3.88
N SER A 28 -3.48 8.26 -4.03
CA SER A 28 -4.24 9.42 -3.54
C SER A 28 -4.13 9.59 -2.03
N CYS A 29 -4.10 8.50 -1.27
CA CYS A 29 -3.91 8.56 0.18
C CYS A 29 -2.49 9.01 0.57
N ALA A 30 -1.45 8.54 -0.14
CA ALA A 30 -0.08 8.98 0.09
C ALA A 30 0.10 10.47 -0.22
N GLU A 31 -0.44 10.94 -1.35
CA GLU A 31 -0.45 12.36 -1.73
C GLU A 31 -1.20 13.23 -0.71
N ALA A 32 -2.19 12.65 -0.04
CA ALA A 32 -2.95 13.30 1.02
C ALA A 32 -2.23 13.32 2.40
N GLY A 33 -1.01 12.78 2.48
CA GLY A 33 -0.17 12.76 3.69
C GLY A 33 -0.46 11.61 4.66
N ALA A 34 -1.12 10.54 4.21
CA ALA A 34 -1.39 9.37 5.06
C ALA A 34 -0.14 8.49 5.26
N ASN A 35 -0.08 7.80 6.39
CA ASN A 35 0.83 6.68 6.60
C ASN A 35 0.13 5.41 6.08
N LEU A 36 0.73 4.75 5.08
CA LEU A 36 0.10 3.61 4.42
C LEU A 36 0.69 2.29 4.88
N ILE A 37 -0.20 1.34 5.09
CA ILE A 37 0.13 -0.06 5.33
C ILE A 37 -0.45 -0.86 4.17
N LEU A 38 0.40 -1.50 3.36
CA LEU A 38 -0.03 -2.36 2.26
C LEU A 38 0.20 -3.82 2.62
N THR A 39 -0.78 -4.68 2.33
CA THR A 39 -0.62 -6.13 2.53
C THR A 39 -0.41 -6.87 1.22
N TYR A 40 0.46 -7.87 1.24
CA TYR A 40 0.68 -8.78 0.11
C TYR A 40 0.37 -10.23 0.48
N GLN A 41 -0.04 -11.02 -0.51
CA GLN A 41 -0.38 -12.44 -0.34
C GLN A 41 0.80 -13.39 -0.60
N ASN A 42 1.72 -13.00 -1.49
CA ASN A 42 2.89 -13.80 -1.85
C ASN A 42 4.09 -12.91 -2.20
N GLU A 43 5.27 -13.50 -2.30
CA GLU A 43 6.52 -12.76 -2.61
C GLU A 43 6.48 -12.10 -3.98
N ARG A 44 5.75 -12.65 -4.97
CA ARG A 44 5.60 -12.02 -6.29
C ARG A 44 4.88 -10.67 -6.18
N THR A 45 3.77 -10.64 -5.45
CA THR A 45 3.02 -9.40 -5.20
C THR A 45 3.85 -8.42 -4.37
N LYS A 46 4.55 -8.90 -3.34
CA LYS A 46 5.46 -8.08 -2.54
C LYS A 46 6.50 -7.37 -3.41
N ASN A 47 7.25 -8.12 -4.23
CA ASN A 47 8.27 -7.56 -5.13
C ASN A 47 7.68 -6.50 -6.09
N GLY A 48 6.47 -6.75 -6.59
CA GLY A 48 5.75 -5.78 -7.42
C GLY A 48 5.43 -4.49 -6.66
N ILE A 49 4.91 -4.60 -5.44
CA ILE A 49 4.57 -3.43 -4.60
C ILE A 49 5.84 -2.69 -4.17
N GLU A 50 6.88 -3.38 -3.74
CA GLU A 50 8.17 -2.77 -3.38
C GLU A 50 8.76 -1.95 -4.52
N HIS A 51 8.65 -2.44 -5.76
CA HIS A 51 9.10 -1.68 -6.92
C HIS A 51 8.26 -0.42 -7.16
N LEU A 52 6.94 -0.50 -6.96
CA LEU A 52 6.03 0.63 -7.14
C LEU A 52 6.14 1.69 -6.03
N THR A 53 6.54 1.27 -4.82
CA THR A 53 6.56 2.11 -3.62
C THR A 53 7.96 2.60 -3.25
N ARG A 54 8.99 2.24 -4.04
CA ARG A 54 10.40 2.56 -3.79
C ARG A 54 10.65 4.06 -3.52
N ASP A 55 9.97 4.92 -4.25
CA ASP A 55 10.15 6.37 -4.18
C ASP A 55 9.09 7.06 -3.30
N MET A 56 8.26 6.27 -2.59
CA MET A 56 7.17 6.77 -1.75
C MET A 56 7.53 6.61 -0.26
N PRO A 57 7.69 7.71 0.49
CA PRO A 57 7.92 7.63 1.93
C PRO A 57 6.62 7.26 2.67
N GLY A 58 6.76 6.66 3.86
CA GLY A 58 5.62 6.40 4.75
C GLY A 58 4.76 5.18 4.38
N ILE A 59 5.29 4.26 3.57
CA ILE A 59 4.63 3.00 3.23
C ILE A 59 5.30 1.83 3.95
N THR A 60 4.51 1.02 4.66
CA THR A 60 4.96 -0.22 5.30
C THR A 60 4.28 -1.42 4.66
N LEU A 61 5.03 -2.49 4.38
CA LEU A 61 4.50 -3.71 3.79
C LEU A 61 4.36 -4.81 4.83
N TYR A 62 3.20 -5.45 4.89
CA TYR A 62 2.95 -6.59 5.78
C TYR A 62 2.50 -7.84 5.01
N PRO A 63 3.02 -9.03 5.35
CA PRO A 63 2.48 -10.26 4.82
C PRO A 63 1.08 -10.50 5.38
N ARG A 64 0.14 -10.88 4.51
CA ARG A 64 -1.15 -11.41 4.95
C ARG A 64 -0.91 -12.89 5.28
N SER A 65 -1.03 -13.26 6.56
CA SER A 65 -0.99 -14.67 6.96
C SER A 65 -2.08 -15.44 6.21
N GLU A 66 -1.69 -16.39 5.36
CA GLU A 66 -2.59 -17.45 4.96
C GLU A 66 -2.90 -18.25 6.21
N GLU A 67 -4.06 -18.00 6.82
CA GLU A 67 -4.68 -18.97 7.71
C GLU A 67 -4.97 -20.20 6.86
N ARG A 68 -3.98 -21.08 6.73
CA ARG A 68 -4.12 -22.42 6.18
C ARG A 68 -5.03 -23.18 7.13
N ARG A 69 -6.33 -23.15 6.83
CA ARG A 69 -7.26 -24.19 7.27
C ARG A 69 -6.90 -25.52 6.63
#